data_AF-A0AAN6FCK5-F1
#
_entry.id   AF-A0AAN6FCK5-F1
#
_cell.length_a   1.000
_cell.length_b   1.000
_cell.length_c   1.000
_cell.angle_alpha   90.00
_cell.angle_beta   90.00
_cell.angle_gamma   90.00
#
_symmetry.space_group_name_H-M   'P 1'
#
loop_
_entity.id
_entity.type
_entity.pdbx_description
1 polymer ?
#
loop_
_entity_poly.entity_id
_entity_poly.type
_entity_poly.pdbx_seq_one_letter_code
_entity_poly.pdbx_strand_id
1 'polypeptide(L)'
;MHGKGYGMPSSHAQFVAFFSAFLTLFLLFRHNPHHPHASSTHAPTPYWQRLSLALLSMVSAGAVAQSRVYLYYHTPSQVYVGLLVGVLCAVAWFAVTSAARHWKLVDEALNTPLARWLRLRDLVVNEDLVDAGWERWELRRKRVIQQTGMNDKST
;
A
#
# COMPACT_ATOMS: atom_id res chain seq x y z
N MET A 1 14.42 -27.42 -22.32
CA MET A 1 15.65 -26.59 -22.36
C MET A 1 15.59 -25.62 -21.20
N HIS A 2 16.33 -25.85 -20.11
CA HIS A 2 16.48 -24.83 -19.06
C HIS A 2 17.23 -23.64 -19.68
N GLY A 3 16.71 -22.42 -19.52
CA GLY A 3 17.31 -21.22 -20.12
C GLY A 3 18.80 -21.15 -19.79
N LYS A 4 19.66 -21.21 -20.80
CA LYS A 4 21.12 -21.08 -20.64
C LYS A 4 21.44 -19.61 -20.34
N GLY A 5 21.33 -19.22 -19.08
CA GLY A 5 21.66 -17.88 -18.63
C GLY A 5 21.86 -17.84 -17.12
N TYR A 6 22.64 -16.85 -16.68
CA TYR A 6 22.97 -16.46 -15.31
C TYR A 6 21.72 -16.02 -14.49
N GLY A 7 20.59 -16.73 -14.63
CA GLY A 7 19.24 -16.38 -14.15
C GLY A 7 18.92 -16.87 -12.74
N MET A 8 19.94 -16.96 -11.89
CA MET A 8 19.81 -17.19 -10.45
C MET A 8 19.80 -15.85 -9.71
N PRO A 9 18.87 -15.60 -8.76
CA PRO A 9 17.62 -16.31 -8.51
C PRO A 9 16.51 -15.91 -9.51
N SER A 10 15.37 -16.61 -9.49
CA SER A 10 14.23 -16.25 -10.34
C SER A 10 13.68 -14.85 -10.00
N SER A 11 13.77 -13.89 -10.92
CA SER A 11 13.29 -12.51 -10.73
C SER A 11 11.78 -12.43 -10.51
N HIS A 12 11.02 -13.30 -11.20
CA HIS A 12 9.57 -13.38 -11.01
C HIS A 12 9.23 -13.83 -9.60
N ALA A 13 9.90 -14.87 -9.09
CA ALA A 13 9.71 -15.34 -7.72
C ALA A 13 10.12 -14.27 -6.69
N GLN A 14 11.24 -13.57 -6.91
CA GLN A 14 11.65 -12.44 -6.07
C GLN A 14 10.59 -11.34 -6.01
N PHE A 15 10.11 -10.89 -7.16
CA PHE A 15 9.14 -9.80 -7.24
C PHE A 15 7.82 -10.16 -6.56
N VAL A 16 7.23 -11.33 -6.88
CA VAL A 16 5.93 -11.70 -6.28
C VAL A 16 6.04 -11.98 -4.78
N ALA A 17 7.16 -12.56 -4.31
CA ALA A 17 7.40 -12.72 -2.88
C ALA A 17 7.56 -11.38 -2.17
N PHE A 18 8.32 -10.44 -2.76
CA PHE A 18 8.45 -9.09 -2.23
C PHE A 18 7.08 -8.41 -2.12
N PHE A 19 6.33 -8.40 -3.23
CA PHE A 19 5.04 -7.74 -3.30
C PHE A 19 4.05 -8.31 -2.29
N SER A 20 3.88 -9.63 -2.25
CA SER A 20 2.92 -10.26 -1.35
C SER A 20 3.32 -10.17 0.12
N ALA A 21 4.61 -10.30 0.45
CA ALA A 21 5.09 -10.11 1.81
C ALA A 21 4.92 -8.65 2.26
N PHE A 22 5.32 -7.68 1.44
CA PHE A 22 5.17 -6.26 1.76
C PHE A 22 3.69 -5.87 1.88
N LEU A 23 2.85 -6.31 0.95
CA LEU A 23 1.41 -6.06 1.00
C LEU A 23 0.79 -6.67 2.27
N THR A 24 1.19 -7.87 2.67
CA THR A 24 0.74 -8.49 3.91
C THR A 24 1.16 -7.66 5.12
N LEU A 25 2.43 -7.26 5.21
CA LEU A 25 2.92 -6.42 6.31
C LEU A 25 2.19 -5.06 6.35
N PHE A 26 1.98 -4.45 5.19
CA PHE A 26 1.23 -3.21 5.06
C PHE A 26 -0.21 -3.39 5.54
N LEU A 27 -0.92 -4.36 4.97
CA LEU A 27 -2.32 -4.61 5.28
C LEU A 27 -2.53 -5.07 6.70
N LEU A 28 -1.61 -5.72 7.40
CA LEU A 28 -1.86 -6.21 8.75
C LEU A 28 -1.32 -5.27 9.84
N PHE A 29 -0.20 -4.58 9.59
CA PHE A 29 0.48 -3.79 10.62
C PHE A 29 0.51 -2.28 10.36
N ARG A 30 0.55 -1.83 9.10
CA ARG A 30 0.68 -0.40 8.77
C ARG A 30 -0.65 0.28 8.49
N HIS A 31 -1.55 -0.40 7.78
CA HIS A 31 -2.85 0.15 7.42
C HIS A 31 -3.67 0.44 8.68
N ASN A 32 -4.04 1.71 8.87
CA ASN A 32 -4.78 2.16 10.05
C ASN A 32 -6.12 2.81 9.64
N PRO A 33 -7.15 2.00 9.35
CA PRO A 33 -8.46 2.52 8.94
C PRO A 33 -9.22 3.17 10.11
N HIS A 34 -8.74 3.07 11.35
CA HIS A 34 -9.36 3.67 12.55
C HIS A 34 -8.59 4.90 13.03
N HIS A 35 -7.86 5.57 12.14
CA HIS A 35 -7.10 6.76 12.50
C HIS A 35 -8.03 7.85 13.10
N PRO A 36 -7.60 8.62 14.11
CA PRO A 36 -8.44 9.66 14.76
C PRO A 36 -8.96 10.75 13.82
N HIS A 37 -8.31 10.90 12.66
CA HIS A 37 -8.70 11.82 11.59
C HIS A 37 -9.16 11.09 10.33
N ALA A 38 -9.51 9.81 10.42
CA ALA A 38 -10.10 9.08 9.31
C ALA A 38 -11.42 9.74 8.90
N SER A 39 -11.72 9.66 7.61
CA SER A 39 -12.91 10.27 7.05
C SER A 39 -14.18 9.76 7.71
N SER A 40 -15.10 10.69 7.97
CA SER A 40 -16.43 10.37 8.52
C SER A 40 -17.33 9.65 7.51
N THR A 41 -16.97 9.65 6.22
CA THR A 41 -17.77 9.03 5.16
C THR A 41 -17.36 7.59 4.82
N HIS A 42 -16.18 7.12 5.25
CA HIS A 42 -15.68 5.79 4.88
C HIS A 42 -15.88 4.75 5.98
N ALA A 43 -16.44 3.60 5.58
CA ALA A 43 -16.53 2.44 6.45
C ALA A 43 -15.12 1.81 6.61
N PRO A 44 -14.55 1.75 7.83
CA PRO A 44 -13.21 1.22 8.02
C PRO A 44 -13.12 -0.23 7.52
N THR A 45 -12.09 -0.51 6.74
CA THR A 45 -11.87 -1.88 6.22
C THR A 45 -11.64 -2.84 7.38
N PRO A 46 -12.54 -3.81 7.63
CA PRO A 46 -12.41 -4.71 8.76
C PRO A 46 -11.19 -5.62 8.61
N TYR A 47 -10.67 -6.10 9.74
CA TYR A 47 -9.47 -6.93 9.78
C TYR A 47 -9.57 -8.19 8.91
N TRP A 48 -10.73 -8.85 8.89
CA TRP A 48 -10.92 -10.06 8.08
C TRP A 48 -10.77 -9.80 6.58
N GLN A 49 -11.20 -8.64 6.06
CA GLN A 49 -11.01 -8.30 4.64
C GLN A 49 -9.53 -8.11 4.32
N ARG A 50 -8.81 -7.41 5.21
CA ARG A 50 -7.36 -7.21 5.10
C ARG A 50 -6.61 -8.55 5.11
N LEU A 51 -7.00 -9.45 6.01
CA LEU A 51 -6.47 -10.80 6.09
C LEU A 51 -6.78 -11.61 4.82
N SER A 52 -8.02 -11.58 4.33
CA SER A 52 -8.41 -12.27 3.09
C SER A 52 -7.60 -11.78 1.89
N LEU A 53 -7.38 -10.47 1.76
CA LEU A 53 -6.55 -9.89 0.69
C LEU A 53 -5.08 -10.31 0.80
N ALA A 54 -4.52 -10.35 2.01
CA ALA A 54 -3.16 -10.83 2.24
C ALA A 54 -3.00 -12.30 1.85
N LEU A 55 -3.95 -13.15 2.26
CA LEU A 55 -3.98 -14.57 1.91
C LEU A 55 -4.11 -14.77 0.39
N LEU A 56 -5.03 -14.06 -0.25
CA LEU A 56 -5.21 -14.11 -1.71
C LEU A 56 -3.92 -13.73 -2.43
N SER A 57 -3.26 -12.65 -2.01
CA SER A 57 -1.98 -12.23 -2.57
C SER A 57 -0.91 -13.32 -2.44
N MET A 58 -0.81 -13.96 -1.28
CA MET A 58 0.16 -15.03 -1.04
C MET A 58 -0.09 -16.26 -1.93
N VAL A 59 -1.37 -16.64 -2.11
CA VAL A 59 -1.76 -17.72 -3.03
C VAL A 59 -1.38 -17.36 -4.47
N SER A 60 -1.64 -16.13 -4.91
CA SER A 60 -1.24 -15.66 -6.25
C SER A 60 0.28 -15.69 -6.44
N ALA A 61 1.07 -15.28 -5.44
CA ALA A 61 2.53 -15.39 -5.50
C ALA A 61 2.98 -16.85 -5.62
N GLY A 62 2.36 -17.75 -4.86
CA GLY A 62 2.59 -19.20 -4.97
C GLY A 62 2.32 -19.72 -6.39
N ALA A 63 1.19 -19.35 -6.99
CA ALA A 63 0.83 -19.73 -8.35
C ALA A 63 1.86 -19.22 -9.38
N VAL A 64 2.30 -17.96 -9.27
CA VAL A 64 3.33 -17.40 -10.15
C VAL A 64 4.67 -18.13 -9.97
N ALA A 65 5.09 -18.38 -8.73
CA ALA A 65 6.33 -19.11 -8.45
C ALA A 65 6.29 -20.54 -9.00
N GLN A 66 5.17 -21.25 -8.81
CA GLN A 66 4.98 -22.60 -9.36
C GLN A 66 4.97 -22.61 -10.88
N SER A 67 4.38 -21.60 -11.54
CA SER A 67 4.41 -21.49 -13.00
C SER A 67 5.84 -21.46 -13.57
N ARG A 68 6.82 -20.95 -12.80
CA ARG A 68 8.23 -20.90 -13.23
C ARG A 68 8.87 -22.28 -13.29
N VAL A 69 8.46 -23.18 -12.40
CA VAL A 69 8.92 -24.58 -12.39
C VAL A 69 8.14 -25.38 -13.43
N TYR A 70 6.81 -25.24 -13.45
CA TYR A 70 5.93 -26.00 -14.33
C TYR A 70 6.20 -25.76 -15.82
N LEU A 71 6.50 -24.52 -16.21
CA LEU A 71 6.83 -24.16 -17.60
C LEU A 71 8.32 -24.37 -17.92
N TYR A 72 9.09 -25.02 -17.03
CA TYR A 72 10.52 -25.33 -17.18
C TYR A 72 11.43 -24.11 -17.39
N TYR A 73 11.00 -22.92 -16.92
CA TYR A 73 11.82 -21.71 -16.96
C TYR A 73 12.90 -21.69 -15.89
N HIS A 74 12.61 -22.24 -14.71
CA HIS A 74 13.52 -22.25 -13.57
C HIS A 74 13.49 -23.58 -12.81
N THR A 75 14.61 -23.93 -12.17
CA THR A 75 14.63 -25.04 -11.21
C THR A 75 13.99 -24.61 -9.88
N PRO A 76 13.49 -25.57 -9.06
CA PRO A 76 12.93 -25.25 -7.75
C PRO A 76 13.87 -24.46 -6.85
N SER A 77 15.18 -24.74 -6.88
CA SER A 77 16.17 -24.00 -6.08
C SER A 77 16.26 -22.51 -6.46
N GLN A 78 16.21 -22.16 -7.75
CA GLN A 78 16.22 -20.74 -8.18
C GLN A 78 14.95 -20.01 -7.71
N VAL A 79 13.83 -20.72 -7.69
CA VAL A 79 12.54 -20.20 -7.21
C VAL A 79 12.59 -19.98 -5.70
N TYR A 80 13.03 -20.97 -4.90
CA TYR A 80 13.10 -20.83 -3.45
C TYR A 80 14.07 -19.74 -2.99
N VAL A 81 15.26 -19.66 -3.60
CA VAL A 81 16.19 -18.55 -3.31
C VAL A 81 15.56 -17.22 -3.71
N GLY A 82 14.85 -17.17 -4.84
CA GLY A 82 14.15 -15.97 -5.26
C GLY A 82 13.06 -15.54 -4.27
N LEU A 83 12.22 -16.47 -3.82
CA LEU A 83 11.21 -16.22 -2.80
C LEU A 83 11.84 -15.68 -1.51
N LEU A 84 12.91 -16.31 -1.02
CA LEU A 84 13.62 -15.89 0.19
C LEU A 84 14.17 -14.46 0.06
N VAL A 85 14.88 -14.16 -1.04
CA VAL A 85 15.41 -12.82 -1.31
C VAL A 85 14.28 -11.79 -1.36
N GLY A 86 13.17 -12.09 -2.04
CA GLY A 86 12.01 -11.20 -2.11
C GLY A 86 11.41 -10.89 -0.74
N VAL A 87 11.22 -11.92 0.10
CA VAL A 87 10.70 -11.74 1.48
C VAL A 87 11.65 -10.91 2.33
N LEU A 88 12.96 -11.19 2.30
CA LEU A 88 13.95 -10.43 3.06
C LEU A 88 13.98 -8.96 2.64
N CYS A 89 13.94 -8.68 1.34
CA CYS A 89 13.83 -7.32 0.81
C CYS A 89 12.55 -6.63 1.27
N ALA A 90 11.41 -7.33 1.30
CA ALA A 90 10.14 -6.76 1.75
C ALA A 90 10.17 -6.39 3.24
N VAL A 91 10.71 -7.27 4.08
CA VAL A 91 10.88 -7.01 5.52
C VAL A 91 11.83 -5.86 5.76
N ALA A 92 13.00 -5.85 5.09
CA ALA A 92 13.97 -4.78 5.20
C ALA A 92 13.38 -3.43 4.75
N TRP A 93 12.72 -3.40 3.60
CA TRP A 93 12.07 -2.19 3.09
C TRP A 93 10.94 -1.71 4.00
N PHE A 94 10.15 -2.63 4.54
CA PHE A 94 9.12 -2.31 5.53
C PHE A 94 9.74 -1.70 6.80
N ALA A 95 10.82 -2.28 7.33
CA ALA A 95 11.52 -1.74 8.49
C ALA A 95 12.11 -0.33 8.22
N VAL A 96 12.81 -0.15 7.10
CA VAL A 96 13.37 1.16 6.70
C VAL A 96 12.28 2.22 6.58
N THR A 97 11.19 1.90 5.88
CA THR A 97 10.07 2.84 5.71
C THR A 97 9.31 3.10 7.00
N SER A 98 9.22 2.12 7.90
CA SER A 98 8.68 2.32 9.26
C SER A 98 9.56 3.26 10.07
N ALA A 99 10.88 3.07 10.05
CA ALA A 99 11.83 3.94 10.75
C ALA A 99 11.80 5.38 10.21
N ALA A 100 11.78 5.54 8.87
CA ALA A 100 11.68 6.84 8.24
C ALA A 100 10.41 7.61 8.65
N ARG A 101 9.29 6.90 8.82
CA ARG A 101 8.04 7.48 9.32
C ARG A 101 8.10 7.79 10.82
N HIS A 102 8.67 6.88 11.62
CA HIS A 102 8.83 7.07 13.06
C HIS A 102 9.68 8.30 13.39
N TRP A 103 10.73 8.56 12.61
CA TRP A 103 11.58 9.74 12.73
C TRP A 103 11.09 10.95 11.94
N LYS A 104 9.84 10.93 11.44
CA LYS A 104 9.21 12.03 10.67
C LYS A 104 9.98 12.47 9.42
N LEU A 105 10.89 11.65 8.90
CA LEU A 105 11.63 11.96 7.66
C LEU A 105 10.69 12.10 6.46
N VAL A 106 9.58 11.34 6.46
CA VAL A 106 8.55 11.46 5.43
C VAL A 106 7.85 12.82 5.49
N ASP A 107 7.50 13.30 6.69
CA ASP A 107 6.84 14.60 6.87
C ASP A 107 7.77 15.75 6.46
N GLU A 108 9.04 15.69 6.86
CA GLU A 108 10.06 16.66 6.47
C GLU A 108 10.25 16.68 4.94
N ALA A 109 10.31 15.52 4.30
CA ALA A 109 10.41 15.44 2.84
C ALA A 109 9.19 16.06 2.13
N LEU A 110 7.98 15.86 2.66
CA LEU A 110 6.74 16.43 2.12
C LEU A 110 6.62 17.94 2.33
N ASN A 111 7.30 18.50 3.33
CA ASN A 111 7.31 19.94 3.59
C ASN A 111 8.23 20.73 2.65
N THR A 112 9.05 20.06 1.84
CA THR A 112 9.94 20.73 0.87
C THR A 112 9.15 21.50 -0.21
N PRO A 113 9.67 22.62 -0.74
CA PRO A 113 8.98 23.41 -1.76
C PRO A 113 8.60 22.59 -3.00
N LEU A 114 9.50 21.67 -3.42
CA LEU A 114 9.26 20.79 -4.57
C LEU A 114 8.11 19.81 -4.31
N ALA A 115 8.08 19.15 -3.16
CA ALA A 115 7.01 18.22 -2.80
C ALA A 115 5.65 18.91 -2.72
N ARG A 116 5.63 20.14 -2.17
CA ARG A 116 4.42 20.98 -2.12
C ARG A 116 3.98 21.45 -3.51
N TRP A 117 4.91 21.81 -4.38
CA TRP A 117 4.63 22.18 -5.77
C TRP A 117 4.03 21.01 -6.56
N LEU A 118 4.59 19.80 -6.39
CA LEU A 118 4.08 18.55 -6.96
C LEU A 118 2.79 18.04 -6.28
N ARG A 119 2.36 18.66 -5.17
CA ARG A 119 1.21 18.24 -4.37
C ARG A 119 1.30 16.79 -3.89
N LEU A 120 2.50 16.36 -3.51
CA LEU A 120 2.72 15.05 -2.91
C LEU A 120 1.96 14.95 -1.58
N ARG A 121 1.28 13.82 -1.36
CA ARG A 121 0.46 13.57 -0.18
C ARG A 121 0.64 12.12 0.26
N ASP A 122 0.79 11.93 1.56
CA ASP A 122 0.86 10.62 2.18
C ASP A 122 -0.48 10.27 2.84
N LEU A 123 -1.38 9.70 2.04
CA LEU A 123 -2.73 9.32 2.47
C LEU A 123 -2.88 7.81 2.65
N VAL A 124 -2.02 7.02 2.00
CA VAL A 124 -2.17 5.57 1.82
C VAL A 124 -2.32 4.79 3.12
N VAL A 125 -1.82 5.32 4.24
CA VAL A 125 -1.84 4.67 5.55
C VAL A 125 -3.22 4.76 6.21
N ASN A 126 -3.93 5.86 6.01
CA ASN A 126 -5.09 6.24 6.83
C ASN A 126 -6.37 6.42 6.01
N GLU A 127 -6.26 6.85 4.76
CA GLU A 127 -7.39 7.30 3.94
C GLU A 127 -7.32 6.73 2.53
N ASP A 128 -8.49 6.42 1.98
CA ASP A 128 -8.60 6.20 0.54
C ASP A 128 -8.58 7.54 -0.21
N LEU A 129 -7.92 7.55 -1.38
CA LEU A 129 -7.76 8.75 -2.20
C LEU A 129 -9.09 9.31 -2.69
N VAL A 130 -10.02 8.42 -3.04
CA VAL A 130 -11.36 8.79 -3.54
C VAL A 130 -12.18 9.41 -2.41
N ASP A 131 -12.21 8.73 -1.27
CA ASP A 131 -12.97 9.16 -0.10
C ASP A 131 -12.47 10.48 0.49
N ALA A 132 -11.14 10.66 0.61
CA ALA A 132 -10.57 11.94 1.04
C ALA A 132 -11.02 13.10 0.13
N GLY A 133 -11.18 12.84 -1.18
CA GLY A 133 -11.73 13.79 -2.14
C GLY A 133 -13.21 14.12 -1.89
N TRP A 134 -14.00 13.07 -1.65
CA TRP A 134 -15.45 13.14 -1.41
C TRP A 134 -15.79 13.94 -0.15
N GLU A 135 -15.21 13.60 1.00
CA GLU A 135 -15.53 14.26 2.27
C GLU A 135 -15.26 15.77 2.21
N ARG A 136 -14.12 16.17 1.62
CA ARG A 136 -13.78 17.59 1.44
C ARG A 136 -14.79 18.32 0.54
N TRP A 137 -15.34 17.65 -0.47
CA TRP A 137 -16.39 18.22 -1.31
C TRP A 137 -17.71 18.37 -0.54
N GLU A 138 -18.11 17.35 0.24
CA GLU A 138 -19.34 17.39 1.03
C GLU A 138 -19.28 18.48 2.13
N LEU A 139 -18.16 18.58 2.85
CA LEU A 139 -17.93 19.62 3.86
C LEU A 139 -17.97 21.04 3.27
N ARG A 140 -17.55 21.23 2.02
CA ARG A 140 -17.68 22.52 1.34
C ARG A 140 -19.14 22.84 1.01
N ARG A 141 -19.92 21.86 0.54
CA ARG A 141 -21.34 22.05 0.23
C ARG A 141 -22.15 22.40 1.48
N LYS A 142 -21.94 21.68 2.58
CA LYS A 142 -22.63 21.97 3.86
C LYS A 142 -22.35 23.40 4.34
N ARG A 143 -21.10 23.87 4.23
CA ARG A 143 -20.72 25.25 4.56
C ARG A 143 -21.43 26.30 3.70
N VAL A 144 -21.50 26.08 2.39
CA VAL A 144 -22.21 27.00 1.48
C VAL A 144 -23.70 27.08 1.84
N ILE A 145 -24.36 25.93 2.05
CA ILE A 145 -25.79 25.89 2.43
C ILE A 145 -26.05 26.61 3.75
N GLN A 146 -25.19 26.42 4.75
CA GLN A 146 -25.30 27.11 6.04
C GLN A 146 -25.15 28.63 5.90
N GLN A 147 -24.20 29.10 5.10
CA GLN A 147 -24.00 30.53 4.85
C GLN A 147 -25.20 31.16 4.12
N THR A 148 -25.74 30.50 3.08
CA THR A 148 -26.93 30.99 2.38
C THR A 148 -28.15 31.03 3.30
N GLY A 149 -28.39 29.98 4.09
CA GLY A 149 -29.51 29.92 5.02
C GLY A 149 -29.39 30.88 6.22
N MET A 150 -28.18 31.33 6.58
CA MET A 150 -27.99 32.41 7.56
C MET A 150 -28.32 33.78 6.96
N ASN A 151 -27.93 34.04 5.70
CA ASN A 151 -28.21 35.31 5.03
C ASN A 151 -29.72 35.52 4.83
N ASP A 152 -30.46 34.49 4.42
CA ASP A 152 -31.92 34.57 4.22
C ASP A 152 -32.72 34.81 5.52
N LYS A 153 -32.15 34.52 6.71
CA LYS A 153 -32.80 34.78 8.01
C LYS A 153 -32.52 36.16 8.58
N SER A 154 -31.62 36.93 7.96
CA SER A 154 -31.17 38.25 8.42
C SER A 154 -31.81 39.43 7.67
N THR A 155 -32.67 39.13 6.70
CA THR A 155 -33.48 40.08 5.91
C THR A 155 -34.96 39.92 6.24
#